data_AF-A0A946UDK0-F1
#
_entry.id   AF-A0A946UDK0-F1
#
_cell.length_a   1.000
_cell.length_b   1.000
_cell.length_c   1.000
_cell.angle_alpha   90.00
_cell.angle_beta   90.00
_cell.angle_gamma   90.00
#
_symmetry.space_group_name_H-M   'P 1'
#
loop_
_entity.id
_entity.type
_entity.pdbx_description
1 polymer ?
#
loop_
_entity_poly.entity_id
_entity_poly.type
_entity_poly.pdbx_seq_one_letter_code
_entity_poly.pdbx_strand_id
1 'polypeptide(L)'
;EFYFGRFFGQYAEDGPLTFDILMREPRGGHLEEIIFNATEFKTGTAFRFQVSAYRCLIGNRNIALCHRHARMIRLADIMAASSCIPVGMEPMFFPDDFHWPDDPRWRRLRRRQPRPTCSEIQDALSRNQDTGLPNFALMDGGVYDNQGVTSTLNALNRRKEGIRQTDSPECGFALSGRGDPPGPKEWANWMSGRVVEGAEHRTVDVDSSDLDLLIISDTPVRKASLYPRVSLTEEGIPEPTGRLARHARRANSWFGRITLGQLSKVATVMLVMLFVSAAITTWDLFHGLAAEGEGTLLGFKTFVAVHLVLPIVLVVLTAIGLILVKVNKAHAIEALQRIIPHWKKKPGKYIDKVRLGDLLQMGLLRGGSVSTLTSTIYMNRIRGLGYAVAYSREDLKNRVLDNEIYTLQASSFPDNDFHRRLAADEAWPPPAEMGRIVGHAATMPTKLWLEQDEGDPLNDLDYLVVCGQATICYNLMKHAWDECRRDGEWLDPGTEGLFEHALAEWKKLVRDPLSLLNDRKRRSRLPELKAQAEAP
;
A
#
# COMPACT_ATOMS: atom_id res chain seq x y z
N GLU A 1 4.53 -21.32 4.99
CA GLU A 1 4.97 -21.07 3.60
C GLU A 1 3.96 -20.13 2.96
N PHE A 2 4.05 -18.87 3.39
CA PHE A 2 3.07 -17.83 3.15
C PHE A 2 3.29 -17.16 1.80
N TYR A 3 2.20 -16.71 1.18
CA TYR A 3 2.05 -15.89 -0.03
C TYR A 3 3.37 -15.53 -0.74
N PHE A 4 4.26 -14.73 -0.15
CA PHE A 4 5.58 -14.32 -0.66
C PHE A 4 6.39 -15.33 -1.49
N GLY A 5 6.47 -16.61 -1.10
CA GLY A 5 7.25 -17.62 -1.83
C GLY A 5 6.79 -17.82 -3.28
N ARG A 6 5.49 -17.63 -3.54
CA ARG A 6 4.90 -17.74 -4.88
C ARG A 6 5.08 -16.50 -5.75
N PHE A 7 5.23 -15.31 -5.14
CA PHE A 7 5.23 -14.00 -5.82
C PHE A 7 6.61 -13.62 -6.32
N PHE A 8 7.62 -13.87 -5.49
CA PHE A 8 9.01 -13.58 -5.80
C PHE A 8 9.79 -14.86 -6.13
N GLY A 9 9.12 -15.99 -6.43
CA GLY A 9 9.71 -17.34 -6.46
C GLY A 9 11.10 -17.48 -7.09
N GLN A 10 11.37 -16.91 -8.27
CA GLN A 10 12.73 -16.95 -8.85
C GLN A 10 13.77 -16.15 -8.04
N TYR A 11 13.37 -15.08 -7.35
CA TYR A 11 14.20 -14.28 -6.44
C TYR A 11 14.14 -14.77 -4.97
N ALA A 12 13.10 -15.52 -4.58
CA ALA A 12 12.80 -15.91 -3.21
C ALA A 12 13.13 -17.38 -2.90
N GLU A 13 12.93 -18.29 -3.85
CA GLU A 13 13.12 -19.73 -3.64
C GLU A 13 14.60 -20.12 -3.74
N ASP A 14 15.42 -19.47 -4.60
CA ASP A 14 16.84 -19.81 -4.79
C ASP A 14 17.79 -18.63 -5.11
N GLY A 15 17.33 -17.37 -5.15
CA GLY A 15 18.14 -16.24 -5.62
C GLY A 15 19.25 -15.80 -4.65
N PRO A 16 20.56 -15.88 -5.01
CA PRO A 16 21.67 -15.26 -4.25
C PRO A 16 21.72 -13.73 -4.42
N LEU A 17 20.73 -13.13 -5.08
CA LEU A 17 20.71 -11.71 -5.44
C LEU A 17 20.40 -10.84 -4.22
N THR A 18 21.46 -10.27 -3.68
CA THR A 18 21.37 -9.28 -2.62
C THR A 18 21.42 -7.86 -3.20
N PHE A 19 21.10 -6.89 -2.37
CA PHE A 19 21.17 -5.47 -2.69
C PHE A 19 22.58 -5.02 -3.13
N ASP A 20 23.62 -5.82 -2.86
CA ASP A 20 24.99 -5.61 -3.34
C ASP A 20 25.08 -5.46 -4.87
N ILE A 21 24.22 -6.16 -5.63
CA ILE A 21 24.24 -6.04 -7.10
C ILE A 21 23.97 -4.60 -7.54
N LEU A 22 23.01 -3.92 -6.89
CA LEU A 22 22.63 -2.55 -7.22
C LEU A 22 23.65 -1.54 -6.68
N MET A 23 24.31 -1.84 -5.56
CA MET A 23 25.36 -0.98 -5.02
C MET A 23 26.61 -0.89 -5.89
N ARG A 24 26.81 -1.83 -6.82
CA ARG A 24 27.91 -1.82 -7.78
C ARG A 24 27.61 -0.95 -9.02
N GLU A 25 26.33 -0.72 -9.34
CA GLU A 25 25.90 0.01 -10.53
C GLU A 25 26.37 1.47 -10.59
N PRO A 26 26.26 2.32 -9.54
CA PRO A 26 26.70 3.72 -9.65
C PRO A 26 28.20 3.92 -9.87
N ARG A 27 29.00 2.85 -9.76
CA ARG A 27 30.46 2.87 -9.93
C ARG A 27 30.92 2.32 -11.29
N GLY A 28 30.00 1.86 -12.16
CA GLY A 28 30.35 1.29 -13.46
C GLY A 28 29.20 1.01 -14.44
N GLY A 29 27.96 1.37 -14.09
CA GLY A 29 26.74 1.17 -14.87
C GLY A 29 26.06 2.49 -15.25
N HIS A 30 24.88 2.38 -15.85
CA HIS A 30 24.09 3.52 -16.34
C HIS A 30 23.06 4.04 -15.31
N LEU A 31 22.94 3.38 -14.15
CA LEU A 31 22.02 3.75 -13.08
C LEU A 31 22.77 4.54 -12.00
N GLU A 32 22.39 5.80 -11.83
CA GLU A 32 23.01 6.70 -10.82
C GLU A 32 22.22 6.76 -9.52
N GLU A 33 20.91 6.52 -9.56
CA GLU A 33 19.99 6.63 -8.43
C GLU A 33 18.99 5.46 -8.48
N ILE A 34 18.87 4.74 -7.37
CA ILE A 34 17.92 3.63 -7.21
C ILE A 34 17.32 3.75 -5.82
N ILE A 35 15.98 3.75 -5.72
CA ILE A 35 15.29 3.95 -4.45
C ILE A 35 14.10 2.98 -4.36
N PHE A 36 14.06 2.18 -3.30
CA PHE A 36 12.88 1.43 -2.88
C PHE A 36 12.31 2.07 -1.62
N ASN A 37 11.08 2.59 -1.73
CA ASN A 37 10.41 3.26 -0.63
C ASN A 37 9.65 2.26 0.22
N ALA A 38 9.81 2.35 1.54
CA ALA A 38 8.96 1.72 2.53
C ALA A 38 8.52 2.76 3.55
N THR A 39 7.46 2.45 4.29
CA THR A 39 6.96 3.28 5.39
C THR A 39 7.26 2.59 6.72
N GLU A 40 7.98 3.29 7.59
CA GLU A 40 8.34 2.82 8.92
C GLU A 40 7.26 3.24 9.93
N PHE A 41 6.66 2.26 10.62
CA PHE A 41 5.41 2.47 11.36
C PHE A 41 5.57 3.07 12.75
N LYS A 42 6.76 3.05 13.32
CA LYS A 42 7.01 3.60 14.66
C LYS A 42 7.02 5.12 14.64
N THR A 43 7.66 5.70 13.63
CA THR A 43 7.78 7.15 13.47
C THR A 43 6.91 7.69 12.36
N GLY A 44 6.32 6.81 11.54
CA GLY A 44 5.48 7.20 10.40
C GLY A 44 6.26 7.92 9.30
N THR A 45 7.55 7.60 9.16
CA THR A 45 8.46 8.25 8.20
C THR A 45 8.87 7.30 7.07
N ALA A 46 9.26 7.87 5.94
CA ALA A 46 9.83 7.08 4.83
C ALA A 46 11.12 6.40 5.27
N PHE A 47 11.21 5.11 5.02
CA PHE A 47 12.42 4.30 5.07
C PHE A 47 12.84 3.95 3.65
N ARG A 48 14.06 4.30 3.25
CA ARG A 48 14.51 4.14 1.87
C ARG A 48 15.65 3.16 1.77
N PHE A 49 15.44 2.06 1.05
CA PHE A 49 16.57 1.28 0.57
C PHE A 49 17.06 1.95 -0.71
N GLN A 50 18.12 2.76 -0.59
CA GLN A 50 18.59 3.58 -1.70
C GLN A 50 20.06 3.35 -2.01
N VAL A 51 20.38 3.51 -3.29
CA VAL A 51 21.72 3.54 -3.85
C VAL A 51 21.82 4.81 -4.67
N SER A 52 22.91 5.55 -4.50
CA SER A 52 23.16 6.81 -5.21
C SER A 52 24.64 6.89 -5.57
N ALA A 53 24.97 7.53 -6.69
CA ALA A 53 26.33 7.99 -7.01
C ALA A 53 26.80 9.08 -6.01
N TYR A 54 25.86 9.75 -5.36
CA TYR A 54 26.05 10.78 -4.35
C TYR A 54 25.81 10.22 -2.94
N ARG A 55 26.16 11.01 -1.92
CA ARG A 55 26.01 10.64 -0.52
C ARG A 55 24.52 10.46 -0.18
N CYS A 56 24.11 9.22 0.05
CA CYS A 56 22.75 8.87 0.44
C CYS A 56 22.68 8.13 1.80
N LEU A 57 21.52 8.21 2.45
CA LEU A 57 21.21 7.51 3.71
C LEU A 57 20.36 6.26 3.43
N ILE A 58 20.84 5.06 3.78
CA ILE A 58 20.00 3.86 3.68
C ILE A 58 19.16 3.74 4.95
N GLY A 59 17.85 3.80 4.81
CA GLY A 59 16.88 3.83 5.90
C GLY A 59 16.24 5.21 6.07
N ASN A 60 16.19 5.68 7.32
CA ASN A 60 15.70 7.01 7.68
C ASN A 60 16.56 7.60 8.81
N ARG A 61 16.20 8.79 9.29
CA ARG A 61 16.97 9.46 10.37
C ARG A 61 16.97 8.69 11.67
N ASN A 62 15.85 8.04 11.97
CA ASN A 62 15.69 7.30 13.22
C ASN A 62 16.46 5.99 13.14
N ILE A 63 16.52 5.34 11.96
CA ILE A 63 17.12 4.04 11.74
C ILE A 63 17.92 4.05 10.44
N ALA A 64 19.24 3.95 10.56
CA ALA A 64 20.16 3.94 9.43
C ALA A 64 20.90 2.60 9.30
N LEU A 65 20.99 2.10 8.07
CA LEU A 65 21.80 0.95 7.70
C LEU A 65 23.11 1.42 7.07
N CYS A 66 24.18 0.69 7.35
CA CYS A 66 25.47 0.84 6.70
C CYS A 66 25.55 -0.07 5.47
N HIS A 67 26.39 0.30 4.51
CA HIS A 67 26.53 -0.42 3.25
C HIS A 67 26.90 -1.89 3.46
N ARG A 68 27.78 -2.20 4.43
CA ARG A 68 28.17 -3.58 4.75
C ARG A 68 26.94 -4.47 4.96
N HIS A 69 26.00 -4.05 5.81
CA HIS A 69 24.81 -4.83 6.11
C HIS A 69 23.73 -4.71 5.05
N ALA A 70 23.53 -3.53 4.47
CA ALA A 70 22.57 -3.33 3.40
C ALA A 70 22.88 -4.24 2.19
N ARG A 71 24.16 -4.42 1.84
CA ARG A 71 24.63 -5.35 0.78
C ARG A 71 24.23 -6.80 1.00
N MET A 72 23.95 -7.21 2.23
CA MET A 72 23.59 -8.59 2.57
C MET A 72 22.10 -8.88 2.40
N ILE A 73 21.26 -7.84 2.36
CA ILE A 73 19.81 -7.99 2.31
C ILE A 73 19.39 -8.49 0.92
N ARG A 74 18.50 -9.49 0.87
CA ARG A 74 17.93 -9.95 -0.40
C ARG A 74 17.13 -8.84 -1.06
N LEU A 75 17.31 -8.67 -2.37
CA LEU A 75 16.53 -7.70 -3.13
C LEU A 75 15.02 -8.01 -3.07
N ALA A 76 14.65 -9.30 -3.02
CA ALA A 76 13.27 -9.73 -2.85
C ALA A 76 12.63 -9.19 -1.56
N ASP A 77 13.36 -9.19 -0.44
CA ASP A 77 12.82 -8.72 0.84
C ASP A 77 12.64 -7.19 0.85
N ILE A 78 13.55 -6.46 0.17
CA ILE A 78 13.44 -5.01 -0.04
C ILE A 78 12.19 -4.68 -0.87
N MET A 79 12.00 -5.38 -2.00
CA MET A 79 10.83 -5.20 -2.87
C MET A 79 9.53 -5.58 -2.15
N ALA A 80 9.55 -6.67 -1.38
CA ALA A 80 8.44 -7.11 -0.55
C ALA A 80 8.02 -6.04 0.47
N ALA A 81 8.97 -5.46 1.20
CA ALA A 81 8.71 -4.38 2.14
C ALA A 81 8.16 -3.13 1.43
N SER A 82 8.68 -2.83 0.24
CA SER A 82 8.25 -1.69 -0.57
C SER A 82 6.84 -1.84 -1.14
N SER A 83 6.32 -3.07 -1.27
CA SER A 83 5.03 -3.37 -1.92
C SER A 83 4.00 -4.01 -0.96
N CYS A 84 4.24 -3.96 0.35
CA CYS A 84 3.38 -4.57 1.35
C CYS A 84 2.12 -3.71 1.59
N ILE A 85 1.13 -3.79 0.68
CA ILE A 85 -0.07 -2.94 0.70
C ILE A 85 -0.88 -3.13 2.00
N PRO A 86 -1.23 -2.04 2.72
CA PRO A 86 -2.11 -2.11 3.89
C PRO A 86 -3.44 -2.80 3.58
N VAL A 87 -4.03 -3.49 4.57
CA VAL A 87 -5.29 -4.27 4.46
C VAL A 87 -5.13 -5.62 3.74
N GLY A 88 -4.23 -5.75 2.76
CA GLY A 88 -3.98 -6.99 2.03
C GLY A 88 -2.85 -7.86 2.60
N MET A 89 -1.87 -7.24 3.26
CA MET A 89 -0.65 -7.90 3.75
C MET A 89 -0.30 -7.46 5.17
N GLU A 90 0.34 -8.35 5.92
CA GLU A 90 0.93 -8.03 7.24
C GLU A 90 2.24 -7.26 7.04
N PRO A 91 2.54 -6.24 7.87
CA PRO A 91 3.82 -5.53 7.81
C PRO A 91 5.01 -6.47 7.94
N MET A 92 6.11 -6.16 7.27
CA MET A 92 7.37 -6.88 7.43
C MET A 92 8.15 -6.31 8.61
N PHE A 93 8.47 -7.14 9.60
CA PHE A 93 9.28 -6.74 10.75
C PHE A 93 10.76 -6.81 10.40
N PHE A 94 11.44 -5.67 10.37
CA PHE A 94 12.88 -5.61 10.20
C PHE A 94 13.57 -5.64 11.57
N PRO A 95 14.67 -6.41 11.75
CA PRO A 95 15.33 -7.28 10.77
C PRO A 95 14.80 -8.72 10.72
N ASP A 96 13.79 -9.06 11.53
CA ASP A 96 13.36 -10.42 11.86
C ASP A 96 12.80 -11.22 10.66
N ASP A 97 12.03 -10.56 9.80
CA ASP A 97 11.40 -11.18 8.62
C ASP A 97 12.32 -11.24 7.41
N PHE A 98 13.46 -10.54 7.44
CA PHE A 98 14.43 -10.45 6.35
C PHE A 98 15.40 -11.63 6.36
N HIS A 99 15.84 -12.05 5.18
CA HIS A 99 16.83 -13.11 5.06
C HIS A 99 18.27 -12.59 5.15
N TRP A 100 19.06 -13.20 6.04
CA TRP A 100 20.46 -12.86 6.26
C TRP A 100 21.38 -14.05 5.88
N PRO A 101 22.52 -13.79 5.19
CA PRO A 101 23.42 -14.84 4.71
C PRO A 101 24.19 -15.60 5.83
N ASP A 102 24.33 -15.00 7.01
CA ASP A 102 25.18 -15.48 8.11
C ASP A 102 24.44 -16.30 9.17
N ASP A 103 23.74 -17.38 8.79
CA ASP A 103 23.45 -18.46 9.74
C ASP A 103 23.77 -19.85 9.17
N PRO A 104 24.94 -20.41 9.53
CA PRO A 104 25.34 -21.77 9.17
C PRO A 104 24.37 -22.86 9.66
N ARG A 105 23.52 -22.59 10.66
CA ARG A 105 22.55 -23.55 11.22
C ARG A 105 21.29 -23.65 10.38
N TRP A 106 20.91 -22.59 9.66
CA TRP A 106 19.64 -22.56 8.93
C TRP A 106 19.59 -23.52 7.74
N ARG A 107 20.71 -23.66 6.99
CA ARG A 107 20.79 -24.59 5.84
C ARG A 107 20.56 -26.05 6.23
N ARG A 108 20.81 -26.45 7.49
CA ARG A 108 20.64 -27.84 7.95
C ARG A 108 19.32 -28.11 8.69
N LEU A 109 18.61 -27.07 9.14
CA LEU A 109 17.50 -27.18 10.11
C LEU A 109 16.20 -26.53 9.64
N ARG A 110 15.96 -26.53 8.32
CA ARG A 110 14.86 -25.91 7.55
C ARG A 110 13.42 -26.12 8.10
N ARG A 111 13.22 -26.95 9.12
CA ARG A 111 11.91 -27.35 9.66
C ARG A 111 11.60 -26.95 11.10
N ARG A 112 12.53 -26.40 11.89
CA ARG A 112 12.30 -26.23 13.36
C ARG A 112 12.85 -24.98 14.06
N GLN A 113 13.56 -24.08 13.40
CA GLN A 113 14.15 -22.90 14.06
C GLN A 113 13.63 -21.57 13.48
N PRO A 114 13.58 -20.49 14.30
CA PRO A 114 13.28 -19.15 13.83
C PRO A 114 14.26 -18.71 12.74
N ARG A 115 13.82 -17.82 11.85
CA ARG A 115 14.67 -17.29 10.77
C ARG A 115 15.90 -16.61 11.38
N PRO A 116 17.08 -16.76 10.76
CA PRO A 116 18.28 -16.12 11.28
C PRO A 116 18.19 -14.61 11.16
N THR A 117 18.48 -13.91 12.25
CA THR A 117 18.60 -12.45 12.29
C THR A 117 20.06 -12.04 12.36
N CYS A 118 20.40 -10.89 11.75
CA CYS A 118 21.74 -10.33 11.92
C CYS A 118 21.86 -9.74 13.33
N SER A 119 22.58 -10.42 14.24
CA SER A 119 22.77 -9.99 15.62
C SER A 119 23.43 -8.61 15.72
N GLU A 120 24.38 -8.29 14.83
CA GLU A 120 25.00 -6.95 14.78
C GLU A 120 23.96 -5.84 14.55
N ILE A 121 22.97 -6.07 13.68
CA ILE A 121 21.90 -5.10 13.41
C ILE A 121 20.90 -5.07 14.56
N GLN A 122 20.52 -6.22 15.10
CA GLN A 122 19.61 -6.28 16.23
C GLN A 122 20.19 -5.58 17.46
N ASP A 123 21.48 -5.76 17.74
CA ASP A 123 22.21 -5.07 18.79
C ASP A 123 22.29 -3.56 18.50
N ALA A 124 22.52 -3.17 17.24
CA ALA A 124 22.55 -1.77 16.84
C ALA A 124 21.18 -1.08 17.00
N LEU A 125 20.08 -1.76 16.64
CA LEU A 125 18.72 -1.29 16.85
C LEU A 125 18.35 -1.23 18.33
N SER A 126 18.80 -2.20 19.13
CA SER A 126 18.57 -2.23 20.58
C SER A 126 19.28 -1.09 21.32
N ARG A 127 20.40 -0.60 20.78
CA ARG A 127 21.12 0.58 21.30
C ARG A 127 20.46 1.91 20.92
N ASN A 128 19.51 1.90 20.00
CA ASN A 128 18.85 3.10 19.53
C ASN A 128 17.79 3.60 20.53
N GLN A 129 18.16 4.64 21.28
CA GLN A 129 17.34 5.20 22.36
C GLN A 129 16.06 5.88 21.86
N ASP A 130 16.01 6.33 20.60
CA ASP A 130 14.85 7.01 20.03
C ASP A 130 13.67 6.06 19.82
N THR A 131 13.98 4.76 19.67
CA THR A 131 12.98 3.75 19.35
C THR A 131 12.81 2.74 20.49
N GLY A 132 13.87 2.33 21.19
CA GLY A 132 13.76 1.45 22.37
C GLY A 132 13.19 0.05 22.12
N LEU A 133 13.14 -0.42 20.85
CA LEU A 133 12.77 -1.80 20.49
C LEU A 133 13.79 -2.39 19.52
N PRO A 134 14.06 -3.72 19.58
CA PRO A 134 15.05 -4.38 18.73
C PRO A 134 14.59 -4.56 17.26
N ASN A 135 13.33 -4.23 16.94
CA ASN A 135 12.73 -4.35 15.62
C ASN A 135 11.72 -3.23 15.32
N PHE A 136 11.35 -3.10 14.06
CA PHE A 136 10.34 -2.16 13.58
C PHE A 136 9.59 -2.71 12.36
N ALA A 137 8.36 -2.24 12.16
CA ALA A 137 7.52 -2.68 11.05
C ALA A 137 7.70 -1.77 9.83
N LEU A 138 7.89 -2.39 8.68
CA LEU A 138 7.91 -1.78 7.36
C LEU A 138 6.66 -2.17 6.57
N MET A 139 6.10 -1.19 5.86
CA MET A 139 4.97 -1.39 4.96
C MET A 139 5.20 -0.64 3.64
N ASP A 140 4.30 -0.84 2.68
CA ASP A 140 4.33 -0.20 1.36
C ASP A 140 4.76 1.28 1.40
N GLY A 141 5.68 1.64 0.50
CA GLY A 141 6.21 3.00 0.39
C GLY A 141 5.15 4.03 0.01
N GLY A 142 4.07 3.60 -0.63
CA GLY A 142 2.97 4.47 -1.02
C GLY A 142 2.13 5.00 0.14
N VAL A 143 2.26 4.41 1.33
CA VAL A 143 1.68 4.98 2.56
C VAL A 143 2.33 6.34 2.89
N TYR A 144 3.58 6.58 2.49
CA TYR A 144 4.27 7.86 2.73
C TYR A 144 4.50 8.67 1.45
N ASP A 145 4.89 8.03 0.34
CA ASP A 145 5.29 8.68 -0.92
C ASP A 145 4.78 7.86 -2.12
N ASN A 146 3.45 7.80 -2.30
CA ASN A 146 2.77 7.01 -3.34
C ASN A 146 3.32 7.20 -4.75
N GLN A 147 3.75 8.42 -5.07
CA GLN A 147 4.21 8.78 -6.41
C GLN A 147 5.75 8.77 -6.52
N GLY A 148 6.46 8.49 -5.43
CA GLY A 148 7.92 8.59 -5.38
C GLY A 148 8.47 10.02 -5.50
N VAL A 149 7.61 11.04 -5.52
CA VAL A 149 7.98 12.45 -5.75
C VAL A 149 8.98 12.93 -4.72
N THR A 150 8.75 12.65 -3.44
CA THR A 150 9.66 13.08 -2.37
C THR A 150 11.05 12.47 -2.57
N SER A 151 11.07 11.23 -3.03
CA SER A 151 12.30 10.46 -3.23
C SER A 151 13.08 10.93 -4.44
N THR A 152 12.40 11.27 -5.55
CA THR A 152 13.01 11.91 -6.71
C THR A 152 13.57 13.29 -6.35
N LEU A 153 12.83 14.11 -5.62
CA LEU A 153 13.32 15.43 -5.19
C LEU A 153 14.55 15.32 -4.28
N ASN A 154 14.61 14.31 -3.41
CA ASN A 154 15.81 14.04 -2.61
C ASN A 154 17.01 13.66 -3.49
N ALA A 155 16.81 12.81 -4.50
CA ALA A 155 17.87 12.46 -5.45
C ALA A 155 18.40 13.70 -6.20
N LEU A 156 17.50 14.58 -6.66
CA LEU A 156 17.88 15.85 -7.28
C LEU A 156 18.72 16.73 -6.35
N ASN A 157 18.31 16.84 -5.08
CA ASN A 157 19.06 17.64 -4.12
C ASN A 157 20.45 17.06 -3.84
N ARG A 158 20.58 15.74 -3.70
CA ARG A 158 21.89 15.08 -3.54
C ARG A 158 22.81 15.34 -4.73
N ARG A 159 22.27 15.27 -5.95
CA ARG A 159 22.98 15.60 -7.17
C ARG A 159 23.46 17.05 -7.16
N LYS A 160 22.59 17.97 -6.72
CA LYS A 160 22.93 19.40 -6.57
C LYS A 160 24.06 19.66 -5.59
N GLU A 161 24.10 18.94 -4.47
CA GLU A 161 25.20 19.08 -3.51
C GLU A 161 26.53 18.52 -4.05
N GLY A 162 26.49 17.55 -4.96
CA GLY A 162 27.68 16.99 -5.59
C GLY A 162 28.59 16.19 -4.65
N ILE A 163 28.19 15.98 -3.39
CA ILE A 163 28.98 15.25 -2.39
C ILE A 163 28.94 13.76 -2.74
N ARG A 164 30.03 13.24 -3.31
CA ARG A 164 30.17 11.82 -3.62
C ARG A 164 30.31 10.98 -2.35
N GLN A 165 29.69 9.80 -2.36
CA GLN A 165 29.70 8.90 -1.21
C GLN A 165 31.06 8.21 -1.05
N THR A 166 31.66 8.31 0.15
CA THR A 166 32.65 7.36 0.63
C THR A 166 31.94 6.28 1.46
N ASP A 167 32.30 5.00 1.26
CA ASP A 167 31.68 3.87 1.96
C ASP A 167 31.77 4.10 3.49
N SER A 168 30.64 4.05 4.19
CA SER A 168 30.62 4.34 5.62
C SER A 168 30.66 3.06 6.48
N PRO A 169 31.50 2.99 7.53
CA PRO A 169 31.76 1.74 8.24
C PRO A 169 30.71 1.32 9.29
N GLU A 170 29.85 2.22 9.77
CA GLU A 170 29.01 1.95 10.96
C GLU A 170 27.49 2.02 10.73
N CYS A 171 26.78 1.04 11.32
CA CYS A 171 25.34 0.83 11.29
C CYS A 171 24.65 1.33 12.58
N GLY A 172 23.38 1.77 12.48
CA GLY A 172 22.48 1.89 13.63
C GLY A 172 22.41 3.23 14.36
N PHE A 173 22.99 4.31 13.82
CA PHE A 173 22.91 5.65 14.42
C PHE A 173 22.34 6.68 13.45
N ALA A 174 21.61 7.65 14.01
CA ALA A 174 21.37 8.96 13.39
C ALA A 174 22.74 9.65 13.23
N LEU A 175 23.42 9.38 12.12
CA LEU A 175 24.73 9.97 11.90
C LEU A 175 24.54 11.42 11.46
N SER A 176 24.90 12.35 12.35
CA SER A 176 24.96 13.77 12.06
C SER A 176 25.74 13.99 10.76
N GLY A 177 25.07 14.63 9.78
CA GLY A 177 25.68 15.00 8.50
C GLY A 177 25.62 13.95 7.38
N ARG A 178 24.87 12.83 7.52
CA ARG A 178 24.67 11.91 6.37
C ARG A 178 23.52 12.35 5.45
N GLY A 179 23.88 13.09 4.38
CA GLY A 179 23.13 13.21 3.11
C GLY A 179 21.75 13.86 3.17
N ASP A 180 20.80 13.23 3.84
CA ASP A 180 19.49 13.80 4.10
C ASP A 180 19.62 14.76 5.31
N PRO A 181 18.97 15.94 5.33
CA PRO A 181 19.06 16.91 6.43
C PRO A 181 18.69 16.24 7.77
N PRO A 182 19.03 16.79 8.96
CA PRO A 182 18.64 16.20 10.26
C PRO A 182 17.36 16.76 10.91
N GLY A 183 16.95 18.01 10.67
CA GLY A 183 15.78 18.65 11.29
C GLY A 183 14.53 18.76 10.38
N PRO A 184 13.30 18.93 10.92
CA PRO A 184 12.09 19.17 10.09
C PRO A 184 12.16 20.47 9.28
N LYS A 185 12.75 21.53 9.86
CA LYS A 185 12.95 22.81 9.19
C LYS A 185 13.96 22.70 8.04
N GLU A 186 15.07 22.02 8.29
CA GLU A 186 16.09 21.76 7.27
C GLU A 186 15.56 20.81 6.19
N TRP A 187 14.69 19.84 6.55
CA TRP A 187 13.97 19.02 5.58
C TRP A 187 13.07 19.85 4.69
N ALA A 188 12.29 20.77 5.26
CA ALA A 188 11.44 21.66 4.48
C ALA A 188 12.27 22.54 3.53
N ASN A 189 13.38 23.11 4.02
CA ASN A 189 14.31 23.88 3.19
C ASN A 189 14.88 23.01 2.05
N TRP A 190 15.36 21.82 2.37
CA TRP A 190 15.86 20.84 1.41
C TRP A 190 14.82 20.51 0.35
N MET A 191 13.61 20.13 0.75
CA MET A 191 12.53 19.79 -0.17
C MET A 191 12.15 20.97 -1.07
N SER A 192 12.26 22.21 -0.57
CA SER A 192 12.07 23.43 -1.36
C SER A 192 13.25 23.80 -2.27
N GLY A 193 14.31 22.99 -2.32
CA GLY A 193 15.51 23.24 -3.12
C GLY A 193 16.46 24.29 -2.53
N ARG A 194 16.26 24.71 -1.27
CA ARG A 194 17.16 25.63 -0.56
C ARG A 194 18.31 24.86 0.06
N VAL A 195 19.54 25.34 -0.14
CA VAL A 195 20.76 24.75 0.43
C VAL A 195 20.74 24.85 1.96
N VAL A 196 21.13 23.77 2.64
CA VAL A 196 21.22 23.70 4.11
C VAL A 196 22.58 24.25 4.54
N GLU A 197 22.63 25.16 5.51
CA GLU A 197 23.88 25.74 6.03
C GLU A 197 24.80 24.63 6.59
N GLY A 198 26.08 24.63 6.16
CA GLY A 198 27.11 23.72 6.68
C GLY A 198 27.61 22.62 5.73
N ALA A 199 27.07 22.51 4.51
CA ALA A 199 27.63 21.64 3.46
C ALA A 199 28.91 22.28 2.89
N GLU A 200 30.08 21.63 3.03
CA GLU A 200 31.32 22.08 2.40
C GLU A 200 31.16 22.17 0.88
N HIS A 201 31.23 23.38 0.36
CA HIS A 201 31.17 23.67 -1.06
C HIS A 201 32.36 23.06 -1.80
N ARG A 202 32.11 22.03 -2.60
CA ARG A 202 32.62 22.07 -3.97
C ARG A 202 31.46 22.57 -4.82
N THR A 203 31.63 23.74 -5.40
CA THR A 203 30.79 24.20 -6.52
C THR A 203 30.94 23.19 -7.64
N VAL A 204 30.11 22.16 -7.63
CA VAL A 204 29.70 21.53 -8.87
C VAL A 204 28.74 22.56 -9.45
N ASP A 205 29.12 23.19 -10.56
CA ASP A 205 28.16 23.90 -11.38
C ASP A 205 27.07 22.87 -11.70
N VAL A 206 25.93 22.98 -11.00
CA VAL A 206 24.74 22.20 -11.35
C VAL A 206 24.19 22.91 -12.56
N ASP A 207 24.73 22.54 -13.71
CA ASP A 207 24.23 22.98 -14.98
C ASP A 207 22.74 22.61 -15.07
N SER A 208 21.98 23.47 -15.72
CA SER A 208 20.54 23.34 -15.98
C SER A 208 20.14 22.01 -16.66
N SER A 209 21.12 21.20 -17.07
CA SER A 209 21.05 19.92 -17.77
C SER A 209 20.81 18.68 -16.89
N ASP A 210 20.68 18.80 -15.57
CA ASP A 210 20.60 17.62 -14.68
C ASP A 210 19.19 16.97 -14.60
N LEU A 211 18.10 17.70 -14.89
CA LEU A 211 16.74 17.14 -14.98
C LEU A 211 15.87 17.98 -15.92
N ASP A 212 15.80 17.61 -17.19
CA ASP A 212 15.05 18.34 -18.22
C ASP A 212 13.57 18.51 -17.89
N LEU A 213 12.92 17.42 -17.46
CA LEU A 213 11.49 17.37 -17.17
C LEU A 213 11.18 16.31 -16.10
N LEU A 214 10.45 16.69 -15.06
CA LEU A 214 9.89 15.78 -14.07
C LEU A 214 8.46 15.40 -14.47
N ILE A 215 8.25 14.13 -14.83
CA ILE A 215 6.92 13.61 -15.19
C ILE A 215 6.38 12.78 -14.02
N ILE A 216 5.25 13.20 -13.44
CA ILE A 216 4.58 12.51 -12.33
C ILE A 216 3.38 11.75 -12.89
N SER A 217 3.52 10.43 -13.06
CA SER A 217 2.43 9.58 -13.53
C SER A 217 1.59 9.05 -12.36
N ASP A 218 0.26 9.20 -12.41
CA ASP A 218 -0.62 8.79 -11.32
C ASP A 218 -1.98 8.27 -11.80
N THR A 219 -2.67 7.55 -10.91
CA THR A 219 -4.05 7.07 -11.07
C THR A 219 -4.96 7.79 -10.07
N PRO A 220 -6.18 8.21 -10.44
CA PRO A 220 -7.00 9.00 -9.54
C PRO A 220 -7.58 8.13 -8.45
N VAL A 221 -7.72 8.74 -7.28
CA VAL A 221 -8.86 8.46 -6.40
C VAL A 221 -9.98 9.38 -6.87
N ARG A 222 -11.06 8.80 -7.36
CA ARG A 222 -12.26 9.52 -7.81
C ARG A 222 -12.61 10.66 -6.84
N LYS A 223 -12.98 11.83 -7.39
CA LYS A 223 -13.82 12.84 -6.72
C LYS A 223 -15.25 12.31 -6.51
N ALA A 224 -15.41 11.09 -6.00
CA ALA A 224 -16.71 10.69 -5.46
C ALA A 224 -16.88 11.46 -4.15
N SER A 225 -17.92 12.28 -4.06
CA SER A 225 -18.25 13.00 -2.83
C SER A 225 -18.20 12.01 -1.66
N LEU A 226 -17.33 12.28 -0.69
CA LEU A 226 -16.89 11.31 0.31
C LEU A 226 -17.95 10.98 1.37
N TYR A 227 -19.11 11.64 1.31
CA TYR A 227 -20.29 11.22 2.02
C TYR A 227 -21.10 10.32 1.09
N PRO A 228 -21.58 9.15 1.57
CA PRO A 228 -22.67 8.50 0.86
C PRO A 228 -23.75 9.57 0.70
N ARG A 229 -24.03 9.99 -0.54
CA ARG A 229 -25.26 10.71 -0.81
C ARG A 229 -26.33 9.77 -0.32
N VAL A 230 -27.00 10.17 0.75
CA VAL A 230 -28.24 9.53 1.14
C VAL A 230 -29.17 9.86 0.00
N SER A 231 -29.32 8.93 -0.96
CA SER A 231 -30.40 9.07 -1.93
C SER A 231 -31.68 9.06 -1.10
N LEU A 232 -32.45 10.13 -1.19
CA LEU A 232 -33.73 10.22 -0.50
C LEU A 232 -34.78 9.79 -1.51
N THR A 233 -35.75 8.98 -1.09
CA THR A 233 -36.98 8.78 -1.88
C THR A 233 -37.70 10.12 -2.04
N GLU A 234 -38.67 10.23 -2.97
CA GLU A 234 -39.50 11.45 -3.11
C GLU A 234 -40.22 11.85 -1.80
N GLU A 235 -40.36 10.90 -0.87
CA GLU A 235 -40.94 11.06 0.47
C GLU A 235 -39.91 11.46 1.56
N GLY A 236 -38.63 11.67 1.20
CA GLY A 236 -37.57 12.08 2.13
C GLY A 236 -36.98 10.95 2.98
N ILE A 237 -37.11 9.69 2.56
CA ILE A 237 -36.58 8.52 3.30
C ILE A 237 -35.21 8.09 2.74
N PRO A 238 -34.20 7.86 3.58
CA PRO A 238 -32.88 7.35 3.17
C PRO A 238 -32.92 6.00 2.43
N GLU A 239 -32.60 5.99 1.14
CA GLU A 239 -32.26 4.80 0.36
C GLU A 239 -30.86 4.29 0.72
N PRO A 240 -30.69 2.98 0.91
CA PRO A 240 -29.40 2.39 1.25
C PRO A 240 -28.49 2.29 0.01
N THR A 241 -27.46 3.13 -0.05
CA THR A 241 -26.39 3.03 -1.04
C THR A 241 -25.35 1.97 -0.62
N GLY A 242 -25.08 1.01 -1.51
CA GLY A 242 -24.02 -0.02 -1.36
C GLY A 242 -24.50 -1.48 -1.27
N ARG A 243 -23.77 -2.41 -1.90
CA ARG A 243 -24.03 -3.87 -1.83
C ARG A 243 -23.96 -4.40 -0.39
N LEU A 244 -23.06 -3.85 0.43
CA LEU A 244 -22.89 -4.20 1.85
C LEU A 244 -24.06 -3.71 2.73
N ALA A 245 -24.56 -2.49 2.50
CA ALA A 245 -25.71 -1.93 3.23
C ALA A 245 -27.02 -2.69 2.95
N ARG A 246 -27.19 -3.18 1.71
CA ARG A 246 -28.32 -4.07 1.34
C ARG A 246 -28.24 -5.44 2.01
N HIS A 247 -27.05 -6.05 2.09
CA HIS A 247 -26.85 -7.32 2.81
C HIS A 247 -27.03 -7.15 4.33
N ALA A 248 -26.56 -6.04 4.89
CA ALA A 248 -26.72 -5.70 6.31
C ALA A 248 -28.19 -5.50 6.71
N ARG A 249 -29.06 -4.95 5.84
CA ARG A 249 -30.51 -4.89 6.10
C ARG A 249 -31.20 -6.26 6.00
N ARG A 250 -30.79 -7.11 5.06
CA ARG A 250 -31.44 -8.40 4.79
C ARG A 250 -31.14 -9.45 5.87
N ALA A 251 -29.98 -9.37 6.52
CA ALA A 251 -29.63 -10.19 7.68
C ALA A 251 -30.39 -9.81 8.98
N ASN A 252 -31.23 -8.76 8.96
CA ASN A 252 -31.60 -8.01 10.16
C ASN A 252 -33.07 -8.13 10.64
N SER A 253 -33.84 -9.16 10.27
CA SER A 253 -35.24 -9.23 10.77
C SER A 253 -35.34 -9.81 12.19
N TRP A 254 -34.47 -10.76 12.57
CA TRP A 254 -34.53 -11.43 13.87
C TRP A 254 -33.48 -10.92 14.88
N PHE A 255 -32.21 -10.82 14.47
CA PHE A 255 -31.11 -10.37 15.35
C PHE A 255 -31.13 -8.87 15.69
N GLY A 256 -31.78 -8.04 14.86
CA GLY A 256 -31.84 -6.59 15.03
C GLY A 256 -32.68 -6.12 16.23
N ARG A 257 -33.53 -6.99 16.79
CA ARG A 257 -34.43 -6.66 17.92
C ARG A 257 -33.90 -7.11 19.28
N ILE A 258 -32.88 -7.97 19.30
CA ILE A 258 -32.34 -8.56 20.54
C ILE A 258 -31.35 -7.57 21.17
N THR A 259 -31.55 -7.27 22.46
CA THR A 259 -30.60 -6.46 23.23
C THR A 259 -29.49 -7.31 23.84
N LEU A 260 -28.32 -6.70 24.07
CA LEU A 260 -27.23 -7.35 24.80
C LEU A 260 -27.65 -7.81 26.20
N GLY A 261 -28.56 -7.09 26.85
CA GLY A 261 -29.13 -7.48 28.14
C GLY A 261 -29.97 -8.75 28.05
N GLN A 262 -30.79 -8.90 27.00
CA GLN A 262 -31.57 -10.12 26.74
C GLN A 262 -30.64 -11.30 26.43
N LEU A 263 -29.64 -11.09 25.55
CA LEU A 263 -28.65 -12.10 25.22
C LEU A 263 -27.85 -12.55 26.45
N SER A 264 -27.48 -11.62 27.33
CA SER A 264 -26.78 -11.91 28.58
C SER A 264 -27.63 -12.73 29.57
N LYS A 265 -28.96 -12.55 29.57
CA LYS A 265 -29.88 -13.39 30.37
C LYS A 265 -29.99 -14.79 29.78
N VAL A 266 -30.19 -14.91 28.47
CA VAL A 266 -30.22 -16.20 27.77
C VAL A 266 -28.92 -16.97 27.99
N ALA A 267 -27.76 -16.32 27.83
CA ALA A 267 -26.45 -16.90 28.11
C ALA A 267 -26.30 -17.37 29.57
N THR A 268 -26.93 -16.68 30.53
CA THR A 268 -26.91 -17.10 31.93
C THR A 268 -27.76 -18.34 32.16
N VAL A 269 -28.96 -18.38 31.58
CA VAL A 269 -29.85 -19.56 31.65
C VAL A 269 -29.18 -20.76 30.98
N MET A 270 -28.60 -20.57 29.79
CA MET A 270 -27.85 -21.62 29.10
C MET A 270 -26.67 -22.12 29.91
N LEU A 271 -25.91 -21.22 30.55
CA LEU A 271 -24.78 -21.62 31.41
C LEU A 271 -25.25 -22.49 32.59
N VAL A 272 -26.36 -22.13 33.24
CA VAL A 272 -26.94 -22.94 34.33
C VAL A 272 -27.40 -24.30 33.80
N MET A 273 -28.08 -24.33 32.65
CA MET A 273 -28.51 -25.59 32.02
C MET A 273 -27.32 -26.47 31.64
N LEU A 274 -26.22 -25.89 31.15
CA LEU A 274 -24.99 -26.61 30.82
C LEU A 274 -24.33 -27.20 32.07
N PHE A 275 -24.30 -26.47 33.20
CA PHE A 275 -23.82 -27.03 34.47
C PHE A 275 -24.69 -28.17 34.99
N VAL A 276 -26.02 -28.05 34.88
CA VAL A 276 -26.96 -29.13 35.26
C VAL A 276 -26.77 -30.35 34.35
N SER A 277 -26.65 -30.12 33.04
CA SER A 277 -26.39 -31.19 32.06
C SER A 277 -25.05 -31.88 32.31
N ALA A 278 -23.99 -31.12 32.60
CA ALA A 278 -22.69 -31.67 32.97
C ALA A 278 -22.79 -32.51 34.26
N ALA A 279 -23.52 -32.04 35.27
CA ALA A 279 -23.70 -32.75 36.53
C ALA A 279 -24.45 -34.08 36.34
N ILE A 280 -25.55 -34.08 35.57
CA ILE A 280 -26.31 -35.30 35.24
C ILE A 280 -25.45 -36.28 34.43
N THR A 281 -24.75 -35.79 33.40
CA THR A 281 -23.89 -36.66 32.57
C THR A 281 -22.72 -37.25 33.36
N THR A 282 -22.17 -36.50 34.32
CA THR A 282 -21.12 -36.99 35.22
C THR A 282 -21.65 -38.01 36.21
N TRP A 283 -22.88 -37.81 36.70
CA TRP A 283 -23.58 -38.75 37.57
C TRP A 283 -23.86 -40.09 36.85
N ASP A 284 -24.38 -40.02 35.62
CA ASP A 284 -24.62 -41.20 34.78
C ASP A 284 -23.33 -41.92 34.42
N LEU A 285 -22.24 -41.19 34.15
CA LEU A 285 -20.91 -41.75 33.95
C LEU A 285 -20.41 -42.49 35.19
N PHE A 286 -20.58 -41.91 36.39
CA PHE A 286 -20.14 -42.52 37.63
C PHE A 286 -20.92 -43.80 37.96
N HIS A 287 -22.24 -43.81 37.75
CA HIS A 287 -23.06 -45.00 37.93
C HIS A 287 -22.85 -46.06 36.84
N GLY A 288 -22.63 -45.65 35.60
CA GLY A 288 -22.29 -46.55 34.49
C GLY A 288 -20.92 -47.22 34.64
N LEU A 289 -19.96 -46.55 35.29
CA LEU A 289 -18.65 -47.13 35.64
C LEU A 289 -18.70 -48.03 36.89
N ALA A 290 -19.70 -47.85 37.76
CA ALA A 290 -19.90 -48.64 38.97
C ALA A 290 -20.74 -49.91 38.75
N ALA A 291 -21.42 -50.04 37.60
CA ALA A 291 -22.17 -51.23 37.23
C ALA A 291 -21.24 -52.29 36.60
N GLU A 292 -21.08 -53.44 37.26
CA GLU A 292 -20.38 -54.60 36.68
C GLU A 292 -21.26 -55.24 35.59
N GLY A 293 -20.79 -55.23 34.34
CA GLY A 293 -21.50 -55.82 33.21
C GLY A 293 -20.57 -56.52 32.22
N GLU A 294 -20.91 -57.77 31.88
CA GLU A 294 -20.19 -58.72 31.02
C GLU A 294 -20.12 -58.32 29.53
N GLY A 295 -19.54 -57.15 29.21
CA GLY A 295 -19.32 -56.70 27.83
C GLY A 295 -17.86 -56.74 27.41
N THR A 296 -17.57 -57.09 26.15
CA THR A 296 -16.22 -57.00 25.57
C THR A 296 -15.61 -55.61 25.76
N LEU A 297 -14.47 -55.56 26.45
CA LEU A 297 -13.74 -54.37 26.91
C LEU A 297 -13.56 -53.25 25.86
N LEU A 298 -13.49 -53.61 24.57
CA LEU A 298 -13.30 -52.67 23.47
C LEU A 298 -14.56 -51.84 23.15
N GLY A 299 -15.75 -52.47 23.19
CA GLY A 299 -17.03 -51.81 22.90
C GLY A 299 -17.48 -50.85 23.99
N PHE A 300 -17.22 -51.21 25.26
CA PHE A 300 -17.50 -50.36 26.43
C PHE A 300 -16.65 -49.08 26.43
N LYS A 301 -15.35 -49.18 26.11
CA LYS A 301 -14.45 -48.01 26.02
C LYS A 301 -14.83 -47.07 24.88
N THR A 302 -15.20 -47.58 23.70
CA THR A 302 -15.69 -46.74 22.59
C THR A 302 -17.04 -46.10 22.88
N PHE A 303 -17.95 -46.81 23.57
CA PHE A 303 -19.25 -46.28 23.98
C PHE A 303 -19.09 -45.13 24.99
N VAL A 304 -18.29 -45.33 26.05
CA VAL A 304 -18.01 -44.29 27.05
C VAL A 304 -17.27 -43.08 26.44
N ALA A 305 -16.28 -43.32 25.56
CA ALA A 305 -15.53 -42.23 24.93
C ALA A 305 -16.39 -41.38 23.98
N VAL A 306 -17.27 -41.99 23.18
CA VAL A 306 -18.06 -41.26 22.17
C VAL A 306 -19.36 -40.68 22.75
N HIS A 307 -20.04 -41.40 23.65
CA HIS A 307 -21.36 -41.00 24.12
C HIS A 307 -21.35 -40.19 25.43
N LEU A 308 -20.27 -40.24 26.22
CA LEU A 308 -20.19 -39.51 27.50
C LEU A 308 -19.07 -38.46 27.49
N VAL A 309 -17.87 -38.78 27.02
CA VAL A 309 -16.75 -37.83 27.07
C VAL A 309 -16.92 -36.68 26.06
N LEU A 310 -17.32 -36.96 24.82
CA LEU A 310 -17.48 -35.92 23.79
C LEU A 310 -18.56 -34.87 24.15
N PRO A 311 -19.76 -35.23 24.65
CA PRO A 311 -20.73 -34.25 25.12
C PRO A 311 -20.24 -33.44 26.32
N ILE A 312 -19.55 -34.07 27.29
CA ILE A 312 -18.97 -33.36 28.44
C ILE A 312 -17.95 -32.32 27.97
N VAL A 313 -17.07 -32.68 27.04
CA VAL A 313 -16.09 -31.73 26.47
C VAL A 313 -16.80 -30.58 25.76
N LEU A 314 -17.83 -30.84 24.95
CA LEU A 314 -18.58 -29.80 24.25
C LEU A 314 -19.31 -28.85 25.22
N VAL A 315 -19.90 -29.40 26.29
CA VAL A 315 -20.57 -28.64 27.36
C VAL A 315 -19.57 -27.78 28.13
N VAL A 316 -18.40 -28.32 28.46
CA VAL A 316 -17.34 -27.57 29.13
C VAL A 316 -16.79 -26.46 28.24
N LEU A 317 -16.52 -26.74 26.96
CA LEU A 317 -16.03 -25.73 26.01
C LEU A 317 -17.04 -24.60 25.79
N THR A 318 -18.33 -24.93 25.67
CA THR A 318 -19.40 -23.92 25.54
C THR A 318 -19.59 -23.11 26.83
N ALA A 319 -19.52 -23.75 28.01
CA ALA A 319 -19.55 -23.05 29.29
C ALA A 319 -18.36 -22.10 29.45
N ILE A 320 -17.14 -22.53 29.11
CA ILE A 320 -15.93 -21.69 29.09
C ILE A 320 -16.14 -20.49 28.16
N GLY A 321 -16.64 -20.72 26.94
CA GLY A 321 -16.93 -19.66 25.98
C GLY A 321 -17.91 -18.60 26.52
N LEU A 322 -19.00 -19.03 27.17
CA LEU A 322 -19.96 -18.13 27.79
C LEU A 322 -19.39 -17.36 28.99
N ILE A 323 -18.52 -17.99 29.79
CA ILE A 323 -17.80 -17.34 30.89
C ILE A 323 -16.85 -16.26 30.34
N LEU A 324 -16.06 -16.58 29.31
CA LEU A 324 -15.15 -15.63 28.66
C LEU A 324 -15.90 -14.41 28.12
N VAL A 325 -17.05 -14.60 27.47
CA VAL A 325 -17.89 -13.49 26.99
C VAL A 325 -18.36 -12.60 28.15
N LYS A 326 -18.76 -13.18 29.28
CA LYS A 326 -19.17 -12.42 30.47
C LYS A 326 -18.01 -11.65 31.10
N VAL A 327 -16.83 -12.26 31.21
CA VAL A 327 -15.62 -11.63 31.74
C VAL A 327 -15.20 -10.45 30.84
N ASN A 328 -15.17 -10.66 29.52
CA ASN A 328 -14.87 -9.60 28.56
C ASN A 328 -15.87 -8.45 28.61
N LYS A 329 -17.16 -8.75 28.80
CA LYS A 329 -18.19 -7.72 29.03
C LYS A 329 -17.93 -6.92 30.31
N ALA A 330 -17.52 -7.57 31.39
CA ALA A 330 -17.18 -6.89 32.65
C ALA A 330 -15.97 -5.97 32.49
N HIS A 331 -14.90 -6.45 31.84
CA HIS A 331 -13.73 -5.63 31.52
C HIS A 331 -14.08 -4.44 30.62
N ALA A 332 -14.96 -4.61 29.63
CA ALA A 332 -15.42 -3.52 28.78
C ALA A 332 -16.20 -2.45 29.58
N ILE A 333 -17.04 -2.87 30.54
CA ILE A 333 -17.74 -1.94 31.44
C ILE A 333 -16.75 -1.17 32.31
N GLU A 334 -15.74 -1.85 32.84
CA GLU A 334 -14.70 -1.23 33.67
C GLU A 334 -13.86 -0.23 32.87
N ALA A 335 -13.44 -0.59 31.66
CA ALA A 335 -12.73 0.32 30.76
C ALA A 335 -13.56 1.58 30.43
N LEU A 336 -14.87 1.41 30.17
CA LEU A 336 -15.78 2.54 29.94
C LEU A 336 -15.94 3.46 31.16
N GLN A 337 -15.87 2.94 32.38
CA GLN A 337 -15.87 3.75 33.60
C GLN A 337 -14.62 4.61 33.72
N ARG A 338 -13.46 4.09 33.29
CA ARG A 338 -12.20 4.84 33.34
C ARG A 338 -12.14 5.98 32.32
N ILE A 339 -12.75 5.80 31.15
CA ILE A 339 -12.72 6.80 30.06
C ILE A 339 -13.71 7.95 30.30
N ILE A 340 -14.91 7.65 30.83
CA ILE A 340 -15.96 8.66 31.04
C ILE A 340 -16.22 8.80 32.54
N PRO A 341 -15.79 9.91 33.17
CA PRO A 341 -15.82 10.04 34.64
C PRO A 341 -17.22 10.30 35.22
N HIS A 342 -18.22 10.68 34.42
CA HIS A 342 -19.54 11.07 34.91
C HIS A 342 -20.68 10.27 34.28
N TRP A 343 -21.10 9.19 34.96
CA TRP A 343 -22.24 8.38 34.53
C TRP A 343 -23.49 8.63 35.40
N LYS A 344 -24.63 8.94 34.79
CA LYS A 344 -25.93 9.06 35.51
C LYS A 344 -26.43 7.71 36.07
N LYS A 345 -26.04 6.58 35.47
CA LYS A 345 -26.33 5.21 35.92
C LYS A 345 -25.11 4.33 35.63
N LYS A 346 -24.97 3.16 36.28
CA LYS A 346 -23.85 2.22 35.99
C LYS A 346 -23.76 1.93 34.47
N PRO A 347 -22.57 2.04 33.83
CA PRO A 347 -22.40 1.85 32.38
C PRO A 347 -22.98 0.54 31.84
N GLY A 348 -22.94 -0.54 32.63
CA GLY A 348 -23.58 -1.81 32.28
C GLY A 348 -25.07 -1.68 31.91
N LYS A 349 -25.83 -0.79 32.57
CA LYS A 349 -27.25 -0.54 32.25
C LYS A 349 -27.47 0.12 30.90
N TYR A 350 -26.46 0.80 30.36
CA TYR A 350 -26.51 1.38 29.02
C TYR A 350 -26.13 0.33 27.98
N ILE A 351 -25.05 -0.44 28.23
CA ILE A 351 -24.63 -1.55 27.36
C ILE A 351 -25.76 -2.56 27.20
N ASP A 352 -26.45 -2.92 28.28
CA ASP A 352 -27.57 -3.88 28.24
C ASP A 352 -28.74 -3.45 27.35
N LYS A 353 -28.86 -2.15 27.05
CA LYS A 353 -29.90 -1.61 26.17
C LYS A 353 -29.49 -1.57 24.70
N VAL A 354 -28.21 -1.71 24.40
CA VAL A 354 -27.70 -1.68 23.02
C VAL A 354 -28.19 -2.93 22.29
N ARG A 355 -28.71 -2.74 21.07
CA ARG A 355 -29.16 -3.84 20.22
C ARG A 355 -27.98 -4.47 19.50
N LEU A 356 -28.04 -5.78 19.28
CA LEU A 356 -26.97 -6.50 18.58
C LEU A 356 -26.81 -5.99 17.14
N GLY A 357 -27.92 -5.67 16.47
CA GLY A 357 -27.91 -5.05 15.14
C GLY A 357 -27.20 -3.70 15.13
N ASP A 358 -27.44 -2.85 16.13
CA ASP A 358 -26.78 -1.54 16.25
C ASP A 358 -25.27 -1.71 16.48
N LEU A 359 -24.84 -2.68 17.30
CA LEU A 359 -23.42 -2.97 17.51
C LEU A 359 -22.73 -3.47 16.23
N LEU A 360 -23.35 -4.40 15.51
CA LEU A 360 -22.81 -4.91 14.26
C LEU A 360 -22.70 -3.79 13.23
N GLN A 361 -23.72 -2.94 13.14
CA GLN A 361 -23.69 -1.77 12.27
C GLN A 361 -22.61 -0.77 12.69
N MET A 362 -22.45 -0.48 13.99
CA MET A 362 -21.39 0.38 14.51
C MET A 362 -20.00 -0.20 14.19
N GLY A 363 -19.82 -1.51 14.33
CA GLY A 363 -18.57 -2.19 13.97
C GLY A 363 -18.26 -2.12 12.49
N LEU A 364 -19.25 -2.41 11.63
CA LEU A 364 -19.13 -2.32 10.17
C LEU A 364 -18.88 -0.87 9.71
N LEU A 365 -19.57 0.11 10.29
CA LEU A 365 -19.34 1.53 10.00
C LEU A 365 -17.95 1.98 10.46
N ARG A 366 -17.48 1.55 11.63
CA ARG A 366 -16.11 1.84 12.09
C ARG A 366 -15.07 1.20 11.18
N GLY A 367 -15.25 -0.07 10.81
CA GLY A 367 -14.36 -0.75 9.86
C GLY A 367 -14.34 -0.05 8.49
N GLY A 368 -15.51 0.33 7.97
CA GLY A 368 -15.65 1.08 6.73
C GLY A 368 -15.01 2.48 6.79
N SER A 369 -15.24 3.23 7.88
CA SER A 369 -14.65 4.56 8.08
C SER A 369 -13.14 4.51 8.23
N VAL A 370 -12.61 3.57 9.03
CA VAL A 370 -11.14 3.39 9.17
C VAL A 370 -10.53 3.00 7.83
N SER A 371 -11.12 2.03 7.13
CA SER A 371 -10.66 1.64 5.80
C SER A 371 -10.67 2.83 4.83
N THR A 372 -11.76 3.61 4.78
CA THR A 372 -11.88 4.77 3.87
C THR A 372 -10.89 5.89 4.22
N LEU A 373 -10.67 6.16 5.51
CA LEU A 373 -9.67 7.12 5.96
C LEU A 373 -8.28 6.72 5.47
N THR A 374 -7.91 5.46 5.69
CA THR A 374 -6.57 4.94 5.35
C THR A 374 -6.37 4.79 3.84
N SER A 375 -7.31 4.20 3.11
CA SER A 375 -7.13 3.89 1.68
C SER A 375 -7.38 5.09 0.75
N THR A 376 -8.22 6.04 1.17
CA THR A 376 -8.76 7.08 0.28
C THR A 376 -8.35 8.47 0.74
N ILE A 377 -8.71 8.87 1.96
CA ILE A 377 -8.48 10.25 2.43
C ILE A 377 -7.00 10.54 2.61
N TYR A 378 -6.29 9.69 3.36
CA TYR A 378 -4.87 9.90 3.61
C TYR A 378 -4.06 9.80 2.33
N MET A 379 -4.34 8.81 1.47
CA MET A 379 -3.64 8.68 0.19
C MET A 379 -3.84 9.91 -0.70
N ASN A 380 -5.04 10.48 -0.75
CA ASN A 380 -5.28 11.73 -1.49
C ASN A 380 -4.54 12.91 -0.92
N ARG A 381 -4.50 13.02 0.42
CA ARG A 381 -3.75 14.08 1.07
C ARG A 381 -2.25 13.94 0.79
N ILE A 382 -1.71 12.74 0.86
CA ILE A 382 -0.29 12.45 0.62
C ILE A 382 0.08 12.77 -0.83
N ARG A 383 -0.68 12.31 -1.82
CA ARG A 383 -0.49 12.68 -3.24
C ARG A 383 -0.52 14.19 -3.45
N GLY A 384 -1.53 14.87 -2.89
CA GLY A 384 -1.64 16.33 -3.00
C GLY A 384 -0.46 17.08 -2.39
N LEU A 385 0.11 16.57 -1.29
CA LEU A 385 1.33 17.13 -0.70
C LEU A 385 2.55 16.88 -1.60
N GLY A 386 2.67 15.70 -2.22
CA GLY A 386 3.72 15.40 -3.20
C GLY A 386 3.74 16.39 -4.35
N TYR A 387 2.59 16.58 -5.01
CA TYR A 387 2.43 17.60 -6.06
C TYR A 387 2.74 19.01 -5.56
N ALA A 388 2.18 19.41 -4.42
CA ALA A 388 2.40 20.75 -3.88
C ALA A 388 3.89 21.04 -3.67
N VAL A 389 4.66 20.08 -3.16
CA VAL A 389 6.10 20.24 -2.97
C VAL A 389 6.83 20.35 -4.31
N ALA A 390 6.53 19.49 -5.29
CA ALA A 390 7.15 19.54 -6.62
C ALA A 390 6.87 20.86 -7.36
N TYR A 391 5.61 21.31 -7.40
CA TYR A 391 5.21 22.54 -8.08
C TYR A 391 5.62 23.82 -7.34
N SER A 392 5.91 23.74 -6.03
CA SER A 392 6.37 24.90 -5.24
C SER A 392 7.83 25.28 -5.47
N ARG A 393 8.59 24.43 -6.18
CA ARG A 393 10.02 24.60 -6.42
C ARG A 393 10.26 25.54 -7.59
N GLU A 394 10.85 26.71 -7.33
CA GLU A 394 11.18 27.68 -8.38
C GLU A 394 12.18 27.10 -9.40
N ASP A 395 13.09 26.23 -8.95
CA ASP A 395 14.08 25.56 -9.82
C ASP A 395 13.48 24.51 -10.76
N LEU A 396 12.23 24.09 -10.54
CA LEU A 396 11.48 23.16 -11.39
C LEU A 396 10.30 23.83 -12.11
N LYS A 397 10.21 25.16 -12.06
CA LYS A 397 9.16 25.90 -12.75
C LYS A 397 9.17 25.60 -14.24
N ASN A 398 8.00 25.30 -14.80
CA ASN A 398 7.81 24.86 -16.18
C ASN A 398 8.51 23.53 -16.54
N ARG A 399 9.01 22.79 -15.54
CA ARG A 399 9.72 21.50 -15.69
C ARG A 399 9.07 20.38 -14.87
N VAL A 400 7.83 20.57 -14.45
CA VAL A 400 7.00 19.53 -13.82
C VAL A 400 5.76 19.31 -14.67
N LEU A 401 5.52 18.06 -15.03
CA LEU A 401 4.39 17.59 -15.81
C LEU A 401 3.63 16.51 -15.04
N ASP A 402 2.34 16.69 -14.82
CA ASP A 402 1.45 15.62 -14.38
C ASP A 402 0.98 14.79 -15.57
N ASN A 403 1.04 13.46 -15.44
CA ASN A 403 0.58 12.53 -16.46
C ASN A 403 -0.40 11.53 -15.86
N GLU A 404 -1.66 11.94 -15.81
CA GLU A 404 -2.69 11.15 -15.16
C GLU A 404 -3.38 10.18 -16.15
N ILE A 405 -3.65 8.95 -15.72
CA ILE A 405 -4.27 7.92 -16.58
C ILE A 405 -5.68 8.30 -17.09
N TYR A 406 -6.31 9.32 -16.52
CA TYR A 406 -7.67 9.77 -16.83
C TYR A 406 -7.72 11.12 -17.52
N THR A 407 -6.58 11.74 -17.84
CA THR A 407 -6.52 13.04 -18.51
C THR A 407 -7.48 13.10 -19.71
N LEU A 408 -7.56 12.00 -20.47
CA LEU A 408 -8.37 11.90 -21.68
C LEU A 408 -9.83 11.40 -21.45
N GLN A 409 -10.26 11.21 -20.21
CA GLN A 409 -11.64 10.79 -19.86
C GLN A 409 -12.59 11.95 -19.52
N ALA A 410 -12.18 13.20 -19.73
CA ALA A 410 -13.00 14.34 -19.34
C ALA A 410 -14.36 14.34 -20.07
N SER A 411 -15.45 14.55 -19.33
CA SER A 411 -16.81 14.65 -19.89
C SER A 411 -16.97 15.81 -20.88
N SER A 412 -16.11 16.82 -20.74
CA SER A 412 -16.01 17.99 -21.62
C SER A 412 -14.62 18.60 -21.44
N PHE A 413 -13.94 18.87 -22.54
CA PHE A 413 -12.71 19.65 -22.52
C PHE A 413 -13.04 21.14 -22.68
N PRO A 414 -12.29 22.04 -22.03
CA PRO A 414 -12.48 23.47 -22.20
C PRO A 414 -12.17 23.90 -23.62
N ASP A 415 -13.03 24.72 -24.23
CA ASP A 415 -12.75 25.36 -25.51
C ASP A 415 -11.74 26.50 -25.30
N ASN A 416 -10.46 26.21 -25.53
CA ASN A 416 -9.35 27.14 -25.36
C ASN A 416 -8.46 27.16 -26.62
N ASP A 417 -7.50 28.09 -26.66
CA ASP A 417 -6.63 28.30 -27.80
C ASP A 417 -5.85 27.04 -28.20
N PHE A 418 -5.47 26.22 -27.21
CA PHE A 418 -4.81 24.94 -27.43
C PHE A 418 -5.70 23.96 -28.22
N HIS A 419 -6.93 23.71 -27.77
CA HIS A 419 -7.82 22.79 -28.49
C HIS A 419 -8.23 23.35 -29.86
N ARG A 420 -8.35 24.68 -30.01
CA ARG A 420 -8.57 25.31 -31.33
C ARG A 420 -7.38 25.09 -32.27
N ARG A 421 -6.14 25.19 -31.78
CA ARG A 421 -4.93 24.85 -32.56
C ARG A 421 -4.91 23.38 -32.99
N LEU A 422 -5.30 22.46 -32.11
CA LEU A 422 -5.36 21.04 -32.44
C LEU A 422 -6.48 20.74 -33.46
N ALA A 423 -7.64 21.39 -33.31
CA ALA A 423 -8.77 21.22 -34.22
C ALA A 423 -8.45 21.73 -35.64
N ALA A 424 -7.69 22.83 -35.77
CA ALA A 424 -7.22 23.34 -37.06
C ALA A 424 -6.36 22.32 -37.83
N ASP A 425 -5.76 21.37 -37.11
CA ASP A 425 -4.88 20.33 -37.63
C ASP A 425 -5.56 18.96 -37.76
N GLU A 426 -6.90 18.92 -37.64
CA GLU A 426 -7.71 17.69 -37.61
C GLU A 426 -7.27 16.71 -36.51
N ALA A 427 -6.62 17.22 -35.46
CA ALA A 427 -6.05 16.44 -34.36
C ALA A 427 -6.93 16.47 -33.09
N TRP A 428 -8.15 17.01 -33.19
CA TRP A 428 -9.11 17.13 -32.10
C TRP A 428 -10.55 17.13 -32.63
N PRO A 429 -11.53 16.49 -31.96
CA PRO A 429 -11.43 15.72 -30.71
C PRO A 429 -10.79 14.32 -30.89
N PRO A 430 -10.33 13.67 -29.81
CA PRO A 430 -9.82 12.31 -29.88
C PRO A 430 -10.92 11.32 -30.30
N PRO A 431 -10.57 10.22 -30.98
CA PRO A 431 -11.54 9.22 -31.43
C PRO A 431 -12.20 8.51 -30.24
N ALA A 432 -13.46 8.08 -30.41
CA ALA A 432 -14.22 7.39 -29.37
C ALA A 432 -13.51 6.12 -28.84
N GLU A 433 -12.77 5.43 -29.71
CA GLU A 433 -11.99 4.24 -29.36
C GLU A 433 -10.86 4.55 -28.38
N MET A 434 -10.18 5.69 -28.53
CA MET A 434 -9.18 6.14 -27.55
C MET A 434 -9.85 6.39 -26.18
N GLY A 435 -11.04 7.00 -26.18
CA GLY A 435 -11.84 7.15 -24.97
C GLY A 435 -12.21 5.83 -24.31
N ARG A 436 -12.52 4.78 -25.09
CA ARG A 436 -12.78 3.42 -24.60
C ARG A 436 -11.54 2.79 -23.95
N ILE A 437 -10.39 2.88 -24.60
CA ILE A 437 -9.11 2.32 -24.12
C ILE A 437 -8.68 3.00 -22.82
N VAL A 438 -8.66 4.34 -22.81
CA VAL A 438 -8.35 5.12 -21.60
C VAL A 438 -9.40 4.81 -20.52
N GLY A 439 -10.69 4.72 -20.90
CA GLY A 439 -11.83 4.21 -20.12
C GLY A 439 -11.50 2.96 -19.31
N HIS A 440 -11.08 1.94 -20.04
CA HIS A 440 -10.71 0.63 -19.51
C HIS A 440 -9.48 0.72 -18.59
N ALA A 441 -8.40 1.35 -19.06
CA ALA A 441 -7.16 1.48 -18.30
C ALA A 441 -7.36 2.18 -16.95
N ALA A 442 -8.11 3.28 -16.90
CA ALA A 442 -8.34 4.01 -15.64
C ALA A 442 -9.30 3.30 -14.66
N THR A 443 -10.07 2.30 -15.13
CA THR A 443 -10.96 1.51 -14.28
C THR A 443 -10.40 0.12 -13.96
N MET A 444 -9.20 -0.17 -14.47
CA MET A 444 -8.50 -1.42 -14.24
C MET A 444 -8.20 -1.60 -12.74
N PRO A 445 -8.58 -2.74 -12.13
CA PRO A 445 -8.20 -3.04 -10.76
C PRO A 445 -6.70 -3.24 -10.66
N THR A 446 -6.12 -2.99 -9.48
CA THR A 446 -4.73 -3.33 -9.21
C THR A 446 -4.58 -4.85 -9.20
N LYS A 447 -4.23 -5.42 -10.36
CA LYS A 447 -3.98 -6.85 -10.52
C LYS A 447 -2.49 -7.13 -10.36
N LEU A 448 -2.17 -8.29 -9.77
CA LEU A 448 -0.81 -8.80 -9.79
C LEU A 448 -0.45 -9.43 -11.15
N TRP A 449 -1.45 -10.04 -11.80
CA TRP A 449 -1.30 -10.70 -13.09
C TRP A 449 -2.08 -9.94 -14.14
N LEU A 450 -1.44 -9.72 -15.29
CA LEU A 450 -2.06 -9.10 -16.45
C LEU A 450 -2.73 -10.19 -17.25
N GLU A 451 -4.00 -10.01 -17.54
CA GLU A 451 -4.84 -10.98 -18.23
C GLU A 451 -5.22 -10.45 -19.61
N GLN A 452 -5.73 -11.36 -20.44
CA GLN A 452 -6.37 -11.03 -21.70
C GLN A 452 -7.75 -11.67 -21.68
N ASP A 453 -8.79 -10.87 -21.87
CA ASP A 453 -10.14 -11.36 -21.93
C ASP A 453 -10.35 -12.17 -23.22
N GLU A 454 -11.15 -13.23 -23.14
CA GLU A 454 -11.39 -14.13 -24.26
C GLU A 454 -12.11 -13.37 -25.40
N GLY A 455 -11.43 -13.23 -26.54
CA GLY A 455 -11.93 -12.50 -27.72
C GLY A 455 -11.57 -11.02 -27.77
N ASP A 456 -10.89 -10.46 -26.77
CA ASP A 456 -10.29 -9.12 -26.86
C ASP A 456 -8.87 -9.22 -27.45
N PRO A 457 -8.54 -8.52 -28.55
CA PRO A 457 -7.18 -8.50 -29.08
C PRO A 457 -6.16 -7.81 -28.16
N LEU A 458 -6.61 -7.02 -27.18
CA LEU A 458 -5.77 -6.29 -26.23
C LEU A 458 -5.77 -6.98 -24.87
N ASN A 459 -4.57 -7.16 -24.30
CA ASN A 459 -4.42 -7.56 -22.91
C ASN A 459 -4.39 -6.35 -21.96
N ASP A 460 -4.43 -6.59 -20.65
CA ASP A 460 -4.39 -5.55 -19.61
C ASP A 460 -3.18 -4.60 -19.78
N LEU A 461 -2.01 -5.13 -20.16
CA LEU A 461 -0.81 -4.30 -20.38
C LEU A 461 -0.96 -3.39 -21.60
N ASP A 462 -1.56 -3.89 -22.68
CA ASP A 462 -1.76 -3.15 -23.92
C ASP A 462 -2.66 -1.93 -23.66
N TYR A 463 -3.76 -2.10 -22.91
CA TYR A 463 -4.61 -0.99 -22.47
C TYR A 463 -3.83 0.07 -21.69
N LEU A 464 -3.00 -0.35 -20.72
CA LEU A 464 -2.17 0.57 -19.93
C LEU A 464 -1.13 1.30 -20.77
N VAL A 465 -0.47 0.60 -21.69
CA VAL A 465 0.56 1.16 -22.57
C VAL A 465 -0.03 2.18 -23.53
N VAL A 466 -1.15 1.85 -24.20
CA VAL A 466 -1.81 2.79 -25.13
C VAL A 466 -2.34 4.00 -24.37
N CYS A 467 -2.96 3.79 -23.20
CA CYS A 467 -3.39 4.89 -22.36
C CYS A 467 -2.22 5.81 -21.99
N GLY A 468 -1.10 5.26 -21.53
CA GLY A 468 0.09 6.04 -21.18
C GLY A 468 0.70 6.77 -22.37
N GLN A 469 0.73 6.15 -23.56
CA GLN A 469 1.18 6.77 -24.81
C GLN A 469 0.29 7.96 -25.22
N ALA A 470 -1.03 7.80 -25.13
CA ALA A 470 -1.97 8.85 -25.47
C ALA A 470 -1.92 10.01 -24.46
N THR A 471 -1.98 9.72 -23.16
CA THR A 471 -1.97 10.76 -22.12
C THR A 471 -0.66 11.53 -22.13
N ILE A 472 0.50 10.87 -22.32
CA ILE A 472 1.78 11.58 -22.31
C ILE A 472 1.93 12.49 -23.53
N CYS A 473 1.52 12.05 -24.73
CA CYS A 473 1.56 12.90 -25.92
C CYS A 473 0.69 14.15 -25.71
N TYR A 474 -0.54 13.96 -25.22
CA TYR A 474 -1.45 15.06 -24.93
C TYR A 474 -0.89 16.01 -23.87
N ASN A 475 -0.41 15.48 -22.74
CA ASN A 475 0.09 16.28 -21.62
C ASN A 475 1.37 17.02 -22.00
N LEU A 476 2.28 16.42 -22.78
CA LEU A 476 3.47 17.12 -23.28
C LEU A 476 3.11 18.30 -24.19
N MET A 477 2.19 18.10 -25.14
CA MET A 477 1.73 19.20 -26.00
C MET A 477 1.07 20.31 -25.18
N LYS A 478 0.19 19.95 -24.25
CA LYS A 478 -0.50 20.90 -23.39
C LYS A 478 0.48 21.68 -22.52
N HIS A 479 1.45 21.00 -21.91
CA HIS A 479 2.50 21.63 -21.09
C HIS A 479 3.35 22.60 -21.89
N ALA A 480 3.82 22.18 -23.06
CA ALA A 480 4.57 23.05 -23.96
C ALA A 480 3.73 24.29 -24.36
N TRP A 481 2.43 24.12 -24.59
CA TRP A 481 1.55 25.22 -24.98
C TRP A 481 1.23 26.19 -23.83
N ASP A 482 0.90 25.66 -22.65
CA ASP A 482 0.38 26.44 -21.53
C ASP A 482 1.53 27.05 -20.68
N GLU A 483 2.62 26.30 -20.45
CA GLU A 483 3.69 26.69 -19.52
C GLU A 483 4.94 27.23 -20.23
N CYS A 484 5.18 26.79 -21.47
CA CYS A 484 6.38 27.16 -22.24
C CYS A 484 6.11 28.25 -23.30
N ARG A 485 4.97 28.92 -23.24
CA ARG A 485 4.63 30.07 -24.08
C ARG A 485 4.18 31.26 -23.27
N ARG A 486 4.49 32.46 -23.76
CA ARG A 486 4.05 33.72 -23.16
C ARG A 486 3.73 34.73 -24.25
N ASP A 487 2.56 35.36 -24.16
CA ASP A 487 2.09 36.37 -25.11
C ASP A 487 2.10 35.90 -26.59
N GLY A 488 1.96 34.59 -26.82
CA GLY A 488 1.95 33.97 -28.14
C GLY A 488 3.30 33.46 -28.63
N GLU A 489 4.41 33.82 -27.97
CA GLU A 489 5.77 33.39 -28.33
C GLU A 489 6.25 32.22 -27.45
N TRP A 490 7.14 31.38 -27.99
CA TRP A 490 7.78 30.29 -27.26
C TRP A 490 8.90 30.82 -26.39
N LEU A 491 8.97 30.37 -25.13
CA LEU A 491 10.04 30.77 -24.21
C LEU A 491 11.42 30.25 -24.64
N ASP A 492 11.45 29.07 -25.25
CA ASP A 492 12.65 28.42 -25.79
C ASP A 492 12.35 27.83 -27.19
N PRO A 493 13.17 28.10 -28.21
CA PRO A 493 13.01 27.54 -29.56
C PRO A 493 12.91 26.01 -29.62
N GLY A 494 13.58 25.28 -28.72
CA GLY A 494 13.53 23.83 -28.64
C GLY A 494 12.14 23.30 -28.24
N THR A 495 11.35 24.10 -27.53
CA THR A 495 10.00 23.71 -27.08
C THR A 495 9.00 23.66 -28.23
N GLU A 496 9.16 24.54 -29.23
CA GLU A 496 8.34 24.49 -30.45
C GLU A 496 8.58 23.18 -31.20
N GLY A 497 9.84 22.77 -31.35
CA GLY A 497 10.19 21.49 -31.98
C GLY A 497 9.63 20.29 -31.21
N LEU A 498 9.67 20.32 -29.89
CA LEU A 498 9.06 19.29 -29.04
C LEU A 498 7.54 19.22 -29.23
N PHE A 499 6.86 20.38 -29.27
CA PHE A 499 5.42 20.46 -29.47
C PHE A 499 5.02 19.88 -30.84
N GLU A 500 5.69 20.30 -31.91
CA GLU A 500 5.38 19.82 -33.26
C GLU A 500 5.68 18.33 -33.43
N HIS A 501 6.72 17.80 -32.76
CA HIS A 501 6.98 16.36 -32.72
C HIS A 501 5.88 15.60 -31.96
N ALA A 502 5.49 16.07 -30.78
CA ALA A 502 4.42 15.47 -29.99
C ALA A 502 3.07 15.53 -30.74
N LEU A 503 2.80 16.61 -31.49
CA LEU A 503 1.64 16.76 -32.34
C LEU A 503 1.64 15.78 -33.51
N ALA A 504 2.79 15.52 -34.13
CA ALA A 504 2.93 14.52 -35.18
C ALA A 504 2.62 13.10 -34.65
N GLU A 505 3.13 12.74 -33.46
CA GLU A 505 2.82 11.45 -32.82
C GLU A 505 1.35 11.37 -32.39
N TRP A 506 0.80 12.45 -31.83
CA TRP A 506 -0.62 12.54 -31.48
C TRP A 506 -1.54 12.35 -32.70
N LYS A 507 -1.21 12.95 -33.85
CA LYS A 507 -1.95 12.74 -35.10
C LYS A 507 -1.99 11.27 -35.54
N LYS A 508 -0.92 10.50 -35.28
CA LYS A 508 -0.94 9.04 -35.53
C LYS A 508 -1.94 8.34 -34.61
N LEU A 509 -1.94 8.69 -33.32
CA LEU A 509 -2.86 8.13 -32.33
C LEU A 509 -4.33 8.52 -32.59
N VAL A 510 -4.58 9.72 -33.12
CA VAL A 510 -5.94 10.15 -33.51
C VAL A 510 -6.45 9.34 -34.69
N ARG A 511 -5.58 8.99 -35.64
CA ARG A 511 -5.93 8.14 -36.79
C ARG A 511 -6.10 6.68 -36.40
N ASP A 512 -5.19 6.17 -35.58
CA ASP A 512 -5.20 4.82 -35.03
C ASP A 512 -4.61 4.83 -33.61
N PRO A 513 -5.45 4.68 -32.57
CA PRO A 513 -4.99 4.64 -31.18
C PRO A 513 -3.96 3.54 -30.88
N LEU A 514 -3.91 2.48 -31.69
CA LEU A 514 -2.99 1.34 -31.50
C LEU A 514 -1.67 1.52 -32.26
N SER A 515 -1.52 2.57 -33.06
CA SER A 515 -0.37 2.80 -33.94
C SER A 515 0.98 2.71 -33.21
N LEU A 516 1.13 3.41 -32.09
CA LEU A 516 2.37 3.40 -31.29
C LEU A 516 2.61 2.09 -30.54
N LEU A 517 1.54 1.39 -30.12
CA LEU A 517 1.66 0.06 -29.54
C LEU A 517 2.17 -0.94 -30.58
N ASN A 518 1.59 -0.90 -31.78
CA ASN A 518 1.97 -1.77 -32.89
C ASN A 518 3.40 -1.51 -33.34
N ASP A 519 3.83 -0.24 -33.43
CA ASP A 519 5.22 0.12 -33.70
C ASP A 519 6.18 -0.41 -32.62
N ARG A 520 5.79 -0.29 -31.34
CA ARG A 520 6.57 -0.85 -30.22
C ARG A 520 6.68 -2.36 -30.31
N LYS A 521 5.58 -3.07 -30.57
CA LYS A 521 5.55 -4.52 -30.70
C LYS A 521 6.40 -5.00 -31.88
N ARG A 522 6.32 -4.35 -33.05
CA ARG A 522 7.19 -4.62 -34.22
C ARG A 522 8.68 -4.43 -33.93
N ARG A 523 9.05 -3.40 -33.17
CA ARG A 523 10.44 -3.09 -32.79
C ARG A 523 10.94 -3.89 -31.57
N SER A 524 10.08 -4.66 -30.92
CA SER A 524 10.42 -5.41 -29.71
C SER A 524 11.53 -6.42 -29.97
N ARG A 525 12.37 -6.68 -28.97
CA ARG A 525 13.36 -7.78 -29.03
C ARG A 525 12.72 -9.15 -28.76
N LEU A 526 11.49 -9.18 -28.24
CA LEU A 526 10.76 -10.41 -27.93
C LEU A 526 10.01 -10.91 -29.17
N PRO A 527 10.29 -12.13 -29.67
CA PRO A 527 9.64 -12.68 -30.87
C PRO A 527 8.12 -12.76 -30.77
N GLU A 528 7.61 -13.08 -29.58
CA GLU A 528 6.17 -13.19 -29.29
C GLU A 528 5.44 -11.86 -29.54
N LEU A 529 6.03 -10.75 -29.12
CA LEU A 529 5.46 -9.42 -29.34
C LEU A 529 5.52 -9.03 -30.82
N LYS A 530 6.55 -9.42 -31.57
CA LYS A 530 6.60 -9.18 -33.02
C LYS A 530 5.49 -9.95 -33.73
N ALA A 531 5.32 -11.23 -33.42
CA ALA A 531 4.28 -12.07 -34.01
C ALA A 531 2.88 -11.51 -33.76
N GLN A 532 2.62 -10.97 -32.56
CA GLN A 532 1.36 -10.28 -32.25
C GLN A 532 1.10 -9.02 -33.09
N ALA A 533 2.15 -8.32 -33.55
CA ALA A 533 2.00 -7.12 -34.38
C ALA A 533 1.83 -7.43 -35.88
N GLU A 534 2.15 -8.65 -36.29
CA GLU A 534 2.03 -9.16 -37.66
C GLU A 534 0.78 -10.03 -37.85
N ALA A 535 0.12 -10.40 -36.74
CA ALA A 535 -1.18 -11.07 -36.77
C ALA A 535 -2.26 -10.09 -37.27
N PRO A 536 -3.08 -10.50 -38.26
CA PRO A 536 -4.06 -9.64 -38.93
C PRO A 536 -5.22 -9.20 -38.05
#